data_AF-A0A1J4XBW2-F1
#
_entry.id   AF-A0A1J4XBW2-F1
#
_cell.length_a   1.000
_cell.length_b   1.000
_cell.length_c   1.000
_cell.angle_alpha   90.00
_cell.angle_beta   90.00
_cell.angle_gamma   90.00
#
_symmetry.space_group_name_H-M   'P 1'
#
loop_
_entity.id
_entity.type
_entity.pdbx_description
1 polymer ?
#
loop_
_entity_poly.entity_id
_entity_poly.type
_entity_poly.pdbx_seq_one_letter_code
_entity_poly.pdbx_strand_id
1 'polypeptide(L)' 'MTILHSETTPVDFRTKRARTLMPIMDVLATRWSTRSFDPDQDIPKDKLVAVAEAARWAPSTNNNQPWRYIFF' A
#
# COMPACT_ATOMS: atom_id res chain seq x y z
N MET A 1 -19.32 -32.81 -15.00
CA MET A 1 -19.26 -31.83 -16.10
C MET A 1 -19.81 -30.54 -15.49
N THR A 2 -19.01 -29.64 -14.93
CA THR A 2 -17.96 -28.84 -15.57
C THR A 2 -16.94 -28.42 -14.49
N ILE A 3 -15.66 -28.67 -14.74
CA ILE A 3 -14.56 -28.23 -13.87
C ILE A 3 -14.42 -26.72 -14.08
N LEU A 4 -14.63 -25.92 -13.02
CA LEU A 4 -14.27 -24.50 -13.02
C LEU A 4 -12.75 -24.44 -13.20
N HIS A 5 -12.32 -23.98 -14.37
CA HIS A 5 -10.91 -23.73 -14.63
C HIS A 5 -10.49 -22.55 -13.75
N SER A 6 -9.69 -22.82 -12.72
CA SER A 6 -9.02 -21.77 -11.97
C SER A 6 -7.98 -21.15 -12.89
N GLU A 7 -8.32 -20.07 -13.57
CA GLU A 7 -7.33 -19.26 -14.27
C GLU A 7 -6.35 -18.71 -13.25
N THR A 8 -5.20 -19.38 -13.15
CA THR A 8 -4.06 -18.87 -12.39
C THR A 8 -3.42 -17.84 -13.30
N THR A 9 -3.70 -16.57 -13.05
CA THR A 9 -3.01 -15.48 -13.73
C THR A 9 -1.49 -15.72 -13.62
N PRO A 10 -0.72 -15.67 -14.72
CA PRO A 10 0.72 -15.88 -14.66
C PRO A 10 1.32 -14.82 -13.75
N VAL A 11 1.99 -15.25 -12.69
CA VAL A 11 2.70 -14.34 -11.79
C VAL A 11 3.96 -13.90 -12.52
N ASP A 12 3.95 -12.69 -13.08
CA ASP A 12 5.17 -12.06 -13.59
C ASP A 12 6.00 -11.58 -12.41
N PHE A 13 7.06 -12.34 -12.07
CA PHE A 13 7.99 -12.00 -11.00
C PHE A 13 8.80 -10.72 -11.25
N ARG A 14 8.78 -10.17 -12.48
CA ARG A 14 9.35 -8.85 -12.78
C ARG A 14 8.44 -7.72 -12.27
N THR A 15 7.15 -8.00 -12.13
CA THR A 15 6.20 -7.10 -11.49
C THR A 15 6.13 -7.40 -9.99
N LYS A 16 6.39 -6.39 -9.14
CA LYS A 16 6.29 -6.51 -7.67
C LYS A 16 4.82 -6.53 -7.21
N ARG A 17 3.99 -7.39 -7.80
CA ARG A 17 2.57 -7.54 -7.47
C ARG A 17 2.37 -8.73 -6.53
N ALA A 18 1.67 -8.50 -5.42
CA ALA A 18 1.30 -9.53 -4.46
C ALA A 18 0.27 -10.51 -5.05
N ARG A 19 0.43 -11.80 -4.76
CA ARG A 19 -0.60 -12.81 -5.03
C ARG A 19 -1.71 -12.68 -4.01
N THR A 20 -2.92 -12.38 -4.46
CA THR A 20 -4.12 -12.24 -3.62
C THR A 20 -5.10 -13.37 -3.92
N LEU A 21 -5.90 -13.75 -2.92
CA LEU A 21 -6.93 -14.79 -3.09
C LEU A 21 -8.17 -14.27 -3.85
N MET A 22 -8.39 -12.95 -3.81
CA MET A 22 -9.46 -12.24 -4.48
C MET A 22 -8.91 -10.96 -5.12
N PRO A 23 -9.58 -10.40 -6.14
CA PRO A 23 -9.25 -9.08 -6.67
C PRO A 23 -9.35 -8.01 -5.59
N ILE A 24 -8.33 -7.15 -5.49
CA ILE A 24 -8.30 -5.98 -4.62
C ILE A 24 -7.84 -4.77 -5.44
N MET A 25 -7.90 -3.58 -4.86
CA MET A 25 -7.38 -2.36 -5.49
C MET A 25 -5.93 -2.54 -5.94
N ASP A 26 -5.63 -2.11 -7.16
CA ASP A 26 -4.30 -2.29 -7.76
C ASP A 26 -3.18 -1.70 -6.90
N VAL A 27 -3.40 -0.53 -6.31
CA VAL A 27 -2.43 0.14 -5.42
C VAL A 27 -2.03 -0.73 -4.22
N LEU A 28 -2.93 -1.57 -3.71
CA LEU A 28 -2.65 -2.48 -2.61
C LEU A 28 -1.90 -3.72 -3.11
N ALA A 29 -2.30 -4.24 -4.28
CA ALA A 29 -1.64 -5.39 -4.89
C ALA A 29 -0.21 -5.08 -5.32
N THR A 30 0.11 -3.86 -5.75
CA THR A 30 1.46 -3.46 -6.19
C THR A 30 2.31 -2.86 -5.07
N ARG A 31 1.77 -2.68 -3.86
CA ARG A 31 2.53 -2.17 -2.72
C ARG A 31 3.41 -3.27 -2.14
N TRP A 32 4.70 -2.96 -1.99
CA TRP A 32 5.71 -3.83 -1.41
C TRP A 32 6.49 -3.10 -0.32
N SER A 33 7.18 -3.84 0.55
CA SER A 33 7.96 -3.26 1.65
C SER A 33 9.37 -2.91 1.17
N THR A 34 9.56 -1.67 0.74
CA THR A 34 10.87 -1.11 0.34
C THR A 34 11.82 -1.02 1.53
N ARG A 35 13.07 -1.47 1.36
CA ARG A 35 14.12 -1.48 2.39
C ARG A 35 15.41 -0.76 1.99
N SER A 36 15.45 -0.20 0.78
CA SER A 36 16.56 0.60 0.27
C SER A 36 15.95 1.76 -0.51
N PHE A 37 16.44 2.96 -0.24
CA PHE A 37 15.98 4.22 -0.81
C PHE A 37 17.15 4.88 -1.54
N ASP A 38 16.82 5.66 -2.56
CA ASP A 38 17.78 6.52 -3.24
C ASP A 38 18.15 7.68 -2.30
N PRO A 39 19.42 7.84 -1.91
CA PRO A 39 19.85 8.90 -1.00
C PRO A 39 19.79 10.31 -1.63
N ASP A 40 19.76 10.40 -2.96
CA ASP A 40 19.79 11.68 -3.68
C ASP A 40 18.37 12.17 -4.04
N GLN A 41 17.34 11.38 -3.72
CA GLN A 41 15.95 11.68 -4.03
C GLN A 41 15.18 12.19 -2.80
N ASP A 42 15.00 13.50 -2.74
CA ASP A 42 14.16 14.13 -1.72
C ASP A 42 12.67 13.85 -1.95
N ILE A 43 11.92 13.88 -0.84
CA ILE A 43 10.45 13.79 -0.84
C ILE A 43 9.87 15.22 -0.77
N PRO A 44 9.06 15.64 -1.75
CA PRO A 44 8.36 16.92 -1.70
C PRO A 44 7.46 17.07 -0.47
N LYS A 45 7.43 18.27 0.12
CA LYS A 45 6.68 18.56 1.36
C LYS A 45 5.18 18.28 1.24
N ASP A 46 4.58 18.59 0.09
CA ASP A 46 3.16 18.32 -0.20
C ASP A 46 2.82 16.82 -0.12
N LYS A 47 3.75 15.95 -0.54
CA LYS A 47 3.60 14.49 -0.41
C LYS A 47 3.62 14.05 1.05
N LEU A 48 4.50 14.62 1.87
CA LEU A 48 4.52 14.34 3.32
C LEU A 48 3.21 14.79 3.98
N VAL A 49 2.70 15.98 3.61
CA VAL A 49 1.40 16.49 4.10
C VAL A 49 0.26 15.57 3.68
N ALA A 50 0.26 15.10 2.42
CA ALA A 50 -0.78 14.18 1.94
C ALA A 50 -0.81 12.86 2.73
N VAL A 51 0.37 12.32 3.09
CA VAL A 51 0.47 11.12 3.95
C VAL A 51 -0.05 11.40 5.36
N ALA A 52 0.31 12.56 5.93
CA ALA A 52 -0.17 12.98 7.24
C ALA A 52 -1.69 13.14 7.27
N GLU A 53 -2.28 13.72 6.21
CA GLU A 53 -3.74 13.84 6.07
C GLU A 53 -4.41 12.47 5.96
N ALA A 54 -3.88 11.55 5.16
CA ALA A 54 -4.41 10.19 5.08
C ALA A 54 -4.42 9.50 6.44
N ALA A 55 -3.35 9.66 7.23
CA ALA A 55 -3.27 9.13 8.59
C ALA A 55 -4.26 9.84 9.54
N ARG A 56 -4.46 11.15 9.41
CA ARG A 56 -5.46 11.92 10.18
C ARG A 56 -6.89 11.43 9.94
N TRP A 57 -7.20 10.98 8.72
CA TRP A 57 -8.51 10.43 8.35
C TRP A 57 -8.74 8.98 8.77
N ALA A 58 -7.73 8.30 9.35
CA ALA A 58 -7.89 6.94 9.80
C ALA A 58 -8.99 6.83 10.89
N PRO A 59 -9.84 5.79 10.85
CA PRO A 59 -10.80 5.55 11.93
C PRO A 59 -10.07 5.12 13.20
N SER A 60 -10.61 5.51 14.35
CA SER A 60 -10.15 5.06 15.67
C SER A 60 -11.33 4.76 16.58
N THR A 61 -11.12 3.90 17.58
CA THR A 61 -12.12 3.60 18.59
C THR A 61 -12.61 4.88 19.25
N ASN A 62 -13.93 5.09 19.26
CA ASN A 62 -14.60 6.29 19.78
C ASN A 62 -14.07 7.62 19.19
N ASN A 63 -13.42 7.58 18.03
CA ASN A 63 -12.74 8.72 17.42
C ASN A 63 -11.69 9.39 18.35
N ASN A 64 -11.12 8.63 19.28
CA ASN A 64 -10.15 9.16 20.25
C ASN A 64 -8.83 9.62 19.62
N GLN A 65 -8.53 9.17 18.39
CA GLN A 65 -7.33 9.53 17.63
C GLN A 65 -6.05 9.49 18.49
N PRO A 66 -5.74 8.33 19.13
CA PRO A 66 -4.67 8.23 20.13
C PRO A 66 -3.27 8.15 19.49
N TRP A 67 -3.01 8.94 18.45
CA TRP A 67 -1.76 8.98 17.70
C TRP A 67 -1.11 10.37 17.73
N ARG A 68 0.20 10.38 17.50
CA ARG A 68 1.04 11.55 17.23
C ARG A 68 1.98 11.19 16.09
N TYR A 69 2.11 12.08 15.12
CA TYR A 69 3.03 11.92 14.00
C TYR A 69 4.28 12.77 14.25
N ILE A 70 5.47 12.17 14.13
CA ILE A 70 6.76 12.82 14.35
C ILE A 70 7.54 12.75 13.03
N PHE A 71 8.04 13.90 12.57
CA PHE A 71 8.86 14.04 11.37
C PHE A 71 10.25 14.53 11.79
N PHE A 72 11.30 14.00 11.17
CA PHE A 72 12.71 14.33 11.42
C PHE A 72 13.35 14.93 10.18
#